data_AF-A0A962XUT7-F1
#
_entry.id   AF-A0A962XUT7-F1
#
_cell.length_a   1.000
_cell.length_b   1.000
_cell.length_c   1.000
_cell.angle_alpha   90.00
_cell.angle_beta   90.00
_cell.angle_gamma   90.00
#
_symmetry.space_group_name_H-M   'P 1'
#
loop_
_entity.id
_entity.type
_entity.pdbx_description
1 polymer ?
#
loop_
_entity_poly.entity_id
_entity_poly.type
_entity_poly.pdbx_seq_one_letter_code
_entity_poly.pdbx_strand_id
1 'polypeptide(L)'
;MIRFIHCVKRKEGVSTEEFRRFWNSPEFNGLIDEMLGHVLTAGIRKNLTLDIEFNKTLQAERDAKQSFDGVLEIVWQAGGDLAALLANDEFQRLTRTMEELQRPFVDFRESRRFFTEYEDAPL
;
A
#
# COMPACT_ATOMS: atom_id res chain seq x y z
N MET A 1 -1.81 -17.44 3.31
CA MET A 1 -0.66 -16.51 3.28
C MET A 1 -1.04 -15.22 4.01
N ILE A 2 -0.08 -14.47 4.56
CA ILE A 2 -0.36 -13.20 5.25
C ILE A 2 -0.16 -12.05 4.25
N ARG A 3 -1.09 -11.10 4.23
CA ARG A 3 -0.98 -9.88 3.42
C ARG A 3 -1.28 -8.66 4.25
N PHE A 4 -0.45 -7.64 4.14
CA PHE A 4 -0.73 -6.29 4.58
C PHE A 4 -1.29 -5.49 3.41
N ILE A 5 -2.41 -4.81 3.63
CA ILE A 5 -3.04 -3.92 2.65
C ILE A 5 -2.99 -2.50 3.22
N HIS A 6 -2.53 -1.55 2.40
CA HIS A 6 -2.62 -0.12 2.66
C HIS A 6 -3.35 0.55 1.50
N CYS A 7 -4.62 0.86 1.71
CA CYS A 7 -5.46 1.68 0.84
C CYS A 7 -5.16 3.15 1.09
N VAL A 8 -4.56 3.82 0.12
CA VAL A 8 -3.93 5.14 0.29
C VAL A 8 -4.83 6.24 -0.27
N LYS A 9 -5.16 7.24 0.55
CA LYS A 9 -5.71 8.52 0.08
C LYS A 9 -4.61 9.58 0.03
N ARG A 10 -4.60 10.36 -1.05
CA ARG A 10 -3.74 11.54 -1.14
C ARG A 10 -4.23 12.64 -0.19
N LYS A 11 -3.31 13.46 0.29
CA LYS A 11 -3.66 14.64 1.09
C LYS A 11 -4.50 15.64 0.32
N GLU A 12 -5.31 16.39 1.06
CA GLU A 12 -5.91 17.61 0.54
C GLU A 12 -4.81 18.56 0.00
N GLY A 13 -5.07 19.16 -1.16
CA GLY A 13 -4.12 20.04 -1.85
C GLY A 13 -3.05 19.33 -2.69
N VAL A 14 -2.82 18.02 -2.53
CA VAL A 14 -1.90 17.25 -3.38
C VAL A 14 -2.64 16.81 -4.64
N SER A 15 -2.18 17.20 -5.83
CA SER A 15 -2.84 16.80 -7.08
C SER A 15 -2.68 15.29 -7.38
N THR A 16 -3.49 14.76 -8.29
CA THR A 16 -3.34 13.37 -8.75
C THR A 16 -1.97 13.14 -9.41
N GLU A 17 -1.51 14.09 -10.19
CA GLU A 17 -0.21 14.06 -10.87
C GLU A 17 0.94 14.09 -9.86
N GLU A 18 0.83 14.95 -8.83
CA GLU A 18 1.81 15.02 -7.75
C GLU A 18 1.85 13.73 -6.94
N PHE A 19 0.69 13.18 -6.57
CA PHE A 19 0.60 11.90 -5.89
C PHE A 19 1.29 10.80 -6.70
N ARG A 20 1.00 10.69 -8.00
CA ARG A 20 1.62 9.71 -8.90
C ARG A 20 3.14 9.91 -9.02
N ARG A 21 3.62 11.14 -9.00
CA ARG A 21 5.06 11.46 -9.03
C ARG A 21 5.74 10.97 -7.75
N PHE A 22 5.17 11.25 -6.58
CA PHE A 22 5.69 10.72 -5.31
C PHE A 22 5.61 9.18 -5.25
N TRP A 23 4.48 8.62 -5.67
CA TRP A 23 4.26 7.17 -5.68
C TRP A 23 5.28 6.43 -6.55
N ASN A 24 5.75 7.04 -7.64
CA ASN A 24 6.73 6.45 -8.55
C ASN A 24 8.13 7.02 -8.36
N SER A 25 8.40 7.72 -7.26
CA SER A 25 9.70 8.34 -7.04
C SER A 25 10.80 7.28 -6.85
N PRO A 26 12.05 7.58 -7.24
CA PRO A 26 13.18 6.67 -7.03
C PRO A 26 13.36 6.28 -5.56
N GLU A 27 13.12 7.20 -4.63
CA GLU A 27 13.25 6.96 -3.19
C GLU A 27 12.20 5.97 -2.69
N PHE A 28 10.93 6.12 -3.12
CA PHE A 28 9.88 5.19 -2.73
C PHE A 28 10.05 3.83 -3.41
N ASN A 29 10.54 3.78 -4.65
CA ASN A 29 10.88 2.51 -5.31
C ASN A 29 12.06 1.82 -4.62
N GLY A 30 13.12 2.56 -4.27
CA GLY A 30 14.30 2.00 -3.60
C GLY A 30 13.96 1.38 -2.24
N LEU A 31 13.06 2.00 -1.47
CA LEU A 31 12.58 1.40 -0.21
C LEU A 31 11.82 0.10 -0.45
N ILE A 32 11.04 0.02 -1.53
CA ILE A 32 10.28 -1.20 -1.88
C ILE A 32 11.22 -2.32 -2.27
N ASP A 33 12.28 -2.02 -3.00
CA ASP A 33 13.34 -2.98 -3.35
C ASP A 33 14.09 -3.46 -2.08
N GLU A 34 14.37 -2.56 -1.15
CA GLU A 34 14.95 -2.90 0.16
C GLU A 34 14.00 -3.83 0.95
N MET A 35 12.71 -3.52 1.01
CA MET A 35 11.71 -4.37 1.68
C MET A 35 11.49 -5.72 1.00
N LEU A 36 11.77 -5.86 -0.30
CA LEU A 36 11.75 -7.15 -0.98
C LEU A 36 12.98 -8.00 -0.63
N GLY A 37 14.15 -7.36 -0.49
CA GLY A 37 15.39 -8.03 -0.10
C GLY A 37 15.45 -8.46 1.36
N HIS A 38 14.61 -7.86 2.20
CA HIS A 38 14.60 -8.04 3.65
C HIS A 38 13.23 -8.53 4.14
N VAL A 39 13.17 -9.24 5.26
CA VAL A 39 11.90 -9.60 5.94
C VAL A 39 11.03 -10.71 5.33
N LEU A 40 11.62 -11.72 4.66
CA LEU A 40 10.89 -12.90 4.15
C LEU A 40 9.67 -12.55 3.26
N THR A 41 9.71 -11.37 2.64
CA THR A 41 8.64 -10.84 1.80
C THR A 41 8.53 -11.70 0.54
N ALA A 42 7.35 -12.27 0.31
CA ALA A 42 7.07 -13.06 -0.90
C ALA A 42 6.66 -12.16 -2.09
N GLY A 43 6.26 -10.91 -1.83
CA GLY A 43 6.03 -9.93 -2.87
C GLY A 43 5.49 -8.61 -2.36
N ILE A 44 5.66 -7.57 -3.18
CA ILE A 44 5.09 -6.24 -2.96
C ILE A 44 4.42 -5.78 -4.26
N ARG A 45 3.20 -5.24 -4.15
CA ARG A 45 2.45 -4.68 -5.29
C ARG A 45 2.07 -3.25 -5.01
N LYS A 46 2.39 -2.37 -5.96
CA LYS A 46 2.03 -0.95 -5.95
C LYS A 46 1.00 -0.70 -7.02
N ASN A 47 -0.20 -0.34 -6.61
CA ASN A 47 -1.30 -0.10 -7.51
C ASN A 47 -1.69 1.37 -7.47
N LEU A 48 -1.91 1.97 -8.64
CA LEU A 48 -2.53 3.28 -8.77
C LEU A 48 -3.95 3.10 -9.28
N THR A 49 -4.90 3.77 -8.64
CA THR A 49 -6.27 3.77 -9.16
C THR A 49 -6.30 4.39 -10.54
N LEU A 50 -6.99 3.75 -11.47
CA LEU A 50 -7.16 4.27 -12.83
C LEU A 50 -8.13 5.47 -12.82
N ASP A 51 -7.77 6.52 -13.55
CA ASP A 51 -8.69 7.63 -13.80
C ASP A 51 -9.46 7.35 -15.10
N ILE A 52 -10.57 6.64 -14.95
CA ILE A 52 -11.46 6.23 -16.06
C ILE A 52 -12.91 6.47 -15.65
N GLU A 53 -13.77 6.78 -16.63
CA GLU A 53 -15.20 7.00 -16.40
C GLU A 53 -15.88 5.80 -15.72
N PHE A 54 -15.44 4.57 -16.03
CA PHE A 54 -16.02 3.38 -15.43
C PHE A 54 -15.86 3.33 -13.90
N ASN A 55 -14.76 3.86 -13.34
CA ASN A 55 -14.60 3.97 -11.89
C ASN A 55 -15.58 4.97 -11.27
N LYS A 56 -15.94 6.03 -12.00
CA LYS A 56 -16.95 7.01 -11.59
C LYS A 56 -18.35 6.38 -11.61
N THR A 57 -18.65 5.57 -12.62
CA THR A 57 -19.90 4.78 -12.68
C THR A 57 -20.03 3.83 -11.49
N LEU A 58 -18.99 3.02 -11.22
CA LEU A 58 -18.98 2.09 -10.08
C LEU A 58 -19.19 2.79 -8.73
N GLN A 59 -18.65 4.01 -8.58
CA GLN A 59 -18.88 4.82 -7.39
C GLN A 59 -20.34 5.27 -7.29
N ALA A 60 -20.89 5.83 -8.38
CA ALA A 60 -22.24 6.37 -8.43
C ALA A 60 -23.33 5.31 -8.23
N GLU A 61 -23.14 4.10 -8.75
CA GLU A 61 -24.09 2.98 -8.61
C GLU A 61 -24.45 2.63 -7.16
N ARG A 62 -23.57 2.92 -6.21
CA ARG A 62 -23.74 2.55 -4.79
C ARG A 62 -23.72 3.75 -3.85
N ASP A 63 -23.74 4.98 -4.38
CA ASP A 63 -23.48 6.21 -3.61
C ASP A 63 -22.22 6.06 -2.73
N ALA A 64 -21.18 5.43 -3.30
CA ALA A 64 -19.99 5.06 -2.56
C ALA A 64 -19.08 6.28 -2.36
N LYS A 65 -18.26 6.20 -1.31
CA LYS A 65 -17.15 7.14 -1.14
C LYS A 65 -16.17 7.02 -2.31
N GLN A 66 -15.41 8.08 -2.54
CA GLN A 66 -14.38 8.09 -3.57
C GLN A 66 -13.37 6.95 -3.33
N SER A 67 -12.96 6.32 -4.42
CA SER A 67 -11.87 5.34 -4.40
C SER A 67 -10.59 5.90 -3.78
N PHE A 68 -9.75 4.98 -3.29
CA PHE A 68 -8.38 5.28 -2.91
C PHE A 68 -7.58 5.77 -4.11
N ASP A 69 -6.51 6.51 -3.88
CA ASP A 69 -5.61 7.00 -4.93
C ASP A 69 -4.58 5.92 -5.32
N GLY A 70 -4.26 5.02 -4.39
CA GLY A 70 -3.47 3.82 -4.65
C GLY A 70 -3.67 2.73 -3.59
N VAL A 71 -3.10 1.56 -3.85
CA VAL A 71 -3.08 0.42 -2.93
C VAL A 71 -1.67 -0.16 -2.90
N LEU A 72 -1.10 -0.27 -1.71
CA LEU A 72 0.14 -1.02 -1.46
C LEU A 72 -0.23 -2.35 -0.82
N GLU A 73 0.27 -3.44 -1.38
CA GLU A 73 0.15 -4.78 -0.83
C GLU A 73 1.54 -5.34 -0.53
N ILE A 74 1.73 -5.91 0.67
CA ILE A 74 2.94 -6.63 1.05
C ILE A 74 2.54 -8.02 1.51
N VAL A 75 3.23 -9.03 1.00
CA VAL A 75 2.82 -10.43 1.10
C VAL A 75 3.93 -11.25 1.75
N TRP A 76 3.57 -12.17 2.64
CA TRP A 76 4.45 -13.15 3.27
C TRP A 76 3.87 -14.56 3.16
N GLN A 77 4.74 -15.57 3.11
CA GLN A 77 4.35 -16.98 3.02
C GLN A 77 3.51 -17.45 4.21
N ALA A 78 2.61 -18.41 3.97
CA ALA A 78 1.76 -19.00 5.01
C ALA A 78 2.63 -19.80 5.99
N GLY A 79 2.58 -19.45 7.28
CA GLY A 79 3.43 -20.01 8.34
C GLY A 79 4.30 -18.97 9.05
N GLY A 80 4.33 -17.72 8.57
CA GLY A 80 5.01 -16.63 9.27
C GLY A 80 4.31 -16.29 10.59
N ASP A 81 5.05 -16.35 11.70
CA ASP A 81 4.62 -15.79 12.97
C ASP A 81 4.52 -14.26 12.82
N LEU A 82 3.28 -13.77 12.67
CA LEU A 82 3.01 -12.34 12.54
C LEU A 82 3.59 -11.57 13.74
N ALA A 83 3.58 -12.15 14.94
CA ALA A 83 4.16 -11.49 16.11
C ALA A 83 5.68 -11.34 15.97
N ALA A 84 6.38 -12.38 15.50
CA ALA A 84 7.81 -12.32 15.23
C ALA A 84 8.15 -11.31 14.11
N LEU A 85 7.33 -11.25 13.05
CA LEU A 85 7.47 -10.25 11.98
C LEU A 85 7.35 -8.82 12.53
N LEU A 86 6.32 -8.56 13.35
CA LEU A 86 6.08 -7.25 13.95
C LEU A 86 7.13 -6.87 15.00
N ALA A 87 7.78 -7.86 15.62
CA ALA A 87 8.86 -7.67 16.58
C ALA A 87 10.25 -7.49 15.93
N ASN A 88 10.37 -7.67 14.61
CA ASN A 88 11.64 -7.54 13.91
C ASN A 88 12.07 -6.06 13.76
N ASP A 89 13.26 -5.72 14.27
CA ASP A 89 13.77 -4.34 14.26
C ASP A 89 13.93 -3.76 12.85
N GLU A 90 14.37 -4.57 11.89
CA GLU A 90 14.53 -4.14 10.50
C GLU A 90 13.17 -3.85 9.86
N PHE A 91 12.16 -4.69 10.12
CA PHE A 91 10.78 -4.43 9.70
C PHE A 91 10.23 -3.12 10.30
N GLN A 92 10.46 -2.88 11.60
CA GLN A 92 10.05 -1.64 12.25
C GLN A 92 10.76 -0.40 11.69
N ARG A 93 12.05 -0.52 11.35
CA ARG A 93 12.80 0.55 10.68
C ARG A 93 12.22 0.85 9.30
N LEU A 94 12.05 -0.18 8.46
CA LEU A 94 11.55 -0.04 7.09
C LEU A 94 10.14 0.56 7.06
N THR A 95 9.26 0.11 7.94
CA THR A 95 7.90 0.66 8.05
C THR A 95 7.87 2.10 8.52
N ARG A 96 8.78 2.51 9.42
CA ARG A 96 8.94 3.92 9.81
C ARG A 96 9.42 4.79 8.66
N THR A 97 10.45 4.34 7.93
CA THR A 97 10.95 5.04 6.74
C THR A 97 9.86 5.16 5.67
N MET A 98 9.04 4.13 5.49
CA MET A 98 7.88 4.18 4.59
C MET A 98 6.86 5.22 5.01
N GLU A 99 6.52 5.30 6.30
CA GLU A 99 5.61 6.33 6.81
C GLU A 99 6.18 7.74 6.60
N GLU A 100 7.48 7.93 6.83
CA GLU A 100 8.17 9.22 6.62
C GLU A 100 8.15 9.66 5.15
N LEU A 101 8.45 8.74 4.22
CA LEU A 101 8.38 9.01 2.78
C LEU A 101 6.95 9.30 2.30
N GLN A 102 5.96 8.64 2.90
CA GLN A 102 4.54 8.84 2.57
C GLN A 102 3.95 10.12 3.17
N ARG A 103 4.49 10.58 4.31
CA ARG A 103 3.96 11.72 5.07
C ARG A 103 3.73 12.98 4.24
N PRO A 104 4.51 13.35 3.21
CA PRO A 104 4.24 14.54 2.41
C PRO A 104 2.95 14.46 1.60
N PHE A 105 2.58 13.27 1.11
CA PHE A 105 1.55 13.12 0.08
C PHE A 105 0.36 12.22 0.46
N VAL A 106 0.47 11.45 1.55
CA VAL A 106 -0.58 10.55 2.04
C VAL A 106 -1.36 11.18 3.20
N ASP A 107 -2.69 11.11 3.12
CA ASP A 107 -3.57 11.36 4.26
C ASP A 107 -3.74 10.06 5.05
N PHE A 108 -3.03 9.92 6.16
CA PHE A 108 -3.11 8.71 6.98
C PHE A 108 -4.45 8.52 7.70
N ARG A 109 -5.26 9.58 7.87
CA ARG A 109 -6.58 9.48 8.50
C ARG A 109 -7.62 8.95 7.53
N GLU A 110 -7.52 9.38 6.27
CA GLU A 110 -8.35 8.87 5.18
C GLU A 110 -7.74 7.65 4.47
N SER A 111 -6.56 7.20 4.89
CA SER A 111 -6.00 5.92 4.45
C SER A 111 -6.43 4.80 5.39
N ARG A 112 -6.49 3.57 4.87
CA ARG A 112 -6.91 2.39 5.63
C ARG A 112 -5.85 1.32 5.50
N ARG A 113 -5.42 0.77 6.62
CA ARG A 113 -4.41 -0.29 6.67
C ARG A 113 -4.87 -1.45 7.52
N PHE A 114 -4.67 -2.66 7.04
CA PHE A 114 -5.11 -3.87 7.73
C PHE A 114 -4.38 -5.10 7.20
N PHE A 115 -4.34 -6.15 8.00
CA PHE A 115 -3.86 -7.46 7.57
C PHE A 115 -5.03 -8.31 7.10
N THR A 116 -4.76 -9.16 6.11
CA THR A 116 -5.67 -10.18 5.62
C THR A 116 -4.94 -11.51 5.56
N GLU A 117 -5.66 -12.59 5.80
CA GLU A 117 -5.28 -13.88 5.23
C GLU A 117 -5.77 -13.96 3.79
N TYR A 118 -4.99 -14.59 2.91
CA TYR A 118 -5.44 -14.90 1.56
C TYR A 118 -4.88 -16.23 1.07
N GLU A 119 -5.59 -16.78 0.09
CA GLU A 119 -5.19 -17.95 -0.70
C GLU A 119 -5.23 -17.54 -2.18
N ASP A 120 -4.31 -18.06 -2.97
CA ASP A 120 -4.41 -17.89 -4.42
C ASP A 120 -5.59 -18.72 -4.91
N ALA A 121 -6.48 -18.12 -5.69
CA ALA A 121 -7.55 -18.86 -6.35
C ALA A 121 -6.92 -19.89 -7.32
N PRO A 122 -7.44 -21.13 -7.39
CA PRO A 122 -7.02 -22.06 -8.42
C PRO A 122 -7.26 -21.42 -9.80
N LEU A 123 -6.24 -21.45 -10.65
CA LEU A 123 -6.31 -21.00 -12.04
C LEU A 123 -7.30 -21.82 -12.85
#